data_AF-A0A3N0B0F3-F1
#
_entry.id   AF-A0A3N0B0F3-F1
#
_cell.length_a   1.000
_cell.length_b   1.000
_cell.length_c   1.000
_cell.angle_alpha   90.00
_cell.angle_beta   90.00
_cell.angle_gamma   90.00
#
_symmetry.space_group_name_H-M   'P 1'
#
loop_
_entity.id
_entity.type
_entity.pdbx_description
1 polymer ?
#
loop_
_entity_poly.entity_id
_entity_poly.type
_entity_poly.pdbx_seq_one_letter_code
_entity_poly.pdbx_strand_id
1 'polypeptide(L)'
;MANIKSQKKRILTAEKARQRNRAYKSALKTAVRRVREAVAEKDGVKAYVAAQEACRLLDKAAGKGIIHKNQAANRKSGVMQLANTVVTPEDIANAPKREKRVPEAKGGTKKAARKAEKKAAYAAADAEKAKRREETLKLEKAAHERKAAEAAAAEAEGEEAAE
;
A
#
# COMPACT_ATOMS: atom_id res chain seq x y z
N MET A 1 -22.74 -31.01 21.20
CA MET A 1 -21.52 -30.44 21.83
C MET A 1 -20.37 -31.39 21.57
N ALA A 2 -19.23 -30.92 21.06
CA ALA A 2 -18.07 -31.80 20.88
C ALA A 2 -17.31 -31.92 22.20
N ASN A 3 -17.11 -33.14 22.68
CA ASN A 3 -16.45 -33.37 23.96
C ASN A 3 -14.93 -33.56 23.79
N ILE A 4 -14.50 -34.16 22.68
CA ILE A 4 -13.10 -34.42 22.37
C ILE A 4 -12.41 -33.15 21.84
N LYS A 5 -11.18 -32.87 22.29
CA LYS A 5 -10.40 -31.67 21.93
C LYS A 5 -10.23 -31.51 20.41
N SER A 6 -9.97 -32.60 19.69
CA SER A 6 -9.84 -32.60 18.22
C SER A 6 -11.14 -32.19 17.52
N GLN A 7 -12.28 -32.66 18.02
CA GLN A 7 -13.60 -32.30 17.48
C GLN A 7 -13.95 -30.83 17.75
N LYS A 8 -13.68 -30.32 18.96
CA LYS A 8 -13.84 -28.88 19.28
C LYS A 8 -13.04 -28.01 18.30
N LYS A 9 -11.78 -28.39 18.02
CA LYS A 9 -10.94 -27.72 17.01
C LYS A 9 -11.56 -27.76 15.61
N ARG A 10 -12.06 -28.93 15.17
CA ARG A 10 -12.70 -29.09 13.86
C ARG A 10 -13.92 -28.18 13.71
N ILE A 11 -14.78 -28.10 14.73
CA ILE A 11 -15.95 -27.20 14.74
C ILE A 11 -15.52 -25.74 14.55
N LEU A 12 -14.54 -25.27 15.32
CA LEU A 12 -14.04 -23.90 15.21
C LEU A 12 -13.47 -23.59 13.82
N THR A 13 -12.72 -24.52 13.22
CA THR A 13 -12.19 -24.35 11.86
C THR A 13 -13.27 -24.37 10.80
N ALA A 14 -14.26 -25.25 10.95
CA ALA A 14 -15.39 -25.37 10.02
C ALA A 14 -16.25 -24.10 10.06
N GLU A 15 -16.48 -23.52 11.24
CA GLU A 15 -17.24 -22.29 11.38
C GLU A 15 -16.54 -21.09 10.71
N LYS A 16 -15.23 -20.94 10.90
CA LYS A 16 -14.44 -19.91 10.21
C LYS A 16 -14.53 -20.06 8.68
N ALA A 17 -14.38 -21.29 8.18
CA ALA A 17 -14.53 -21.58 6.76
C ALA A 17 -15.95 -21.31 6.26
N ARG A 18 -16.98 -21.66 7.05
CA ARG A 18 -18.41 -21.43 6.74
C ARG A 18 -18.70 -19.94 6.59
N GLN A 19 -18.30 -19.11 7.56
CA GLN A 19 -18.54 -17.66 7.52
C GLN A 19 -17.86 -17.01 6.32
N ARG A 20 -16.59 -17.36 6.06
CA ARG A 20 -15.86 -16.95 4.85
C ARG A 20 -16.63 -17.34 3.60
N ASN A 21 -16.92 -18.62 3.42
CA ASN A 21 -17.56 -19.15 2.22
C ASN A 21 -18.96 -18.54 2.02
N ARG A 22 -19.71 -18.27 3.10
CA ARG A 22 -21.02 -17.61 3.04
C ARG A 22 -20.90 -16.22 2.41
N ALA A 23 -19.97 -15.40 2.89
CA ALA A 23 -19.76 -14.04 2.39
C ALA A 23 -19.32 -14.00 0.92
N TYR A 24 -18.44 -14.91 0.50
CA TYR A 24 -18.05 -15.01 -0.91
C TYR A 24 -19.21 -15.52 -1.79
N LYS A 25 -19.94 -16.54 -1.34
CA LYS A 25 -21.07 -17.09 -2.10
C LYS A 25 -22.20 -16.07 -2.26
N SER A 26 -22.49 -15.26 -1.24
CA SER A 26 -23.47 -14.17 -1.36
C SER A 26 -23.00 -13.11 -2.35
N ALA A 27 -21.74 -12.67 -2.26
CA ALA A 27 -21.17 -11.71 -3.21
C ALA A 27 -21.22 -12.21 -4.66
N LEU A 28 -20.92 -13.49 -4.90
CA LEU A 28 -21.04 -14.09 -6.24
C LEU A 28 -22.48 -14.14 -6.75
N LYS A 29 -23.46 -14.37 -5.87
CA LYS A 29 -24.88 -14.34 -6.25
C LYS A 29 -25.30 -12.93 -6.66
N THR A 30 -24.90 -11.92 -5.88
CA THR A 30 -25.16 -10.51 -6.18
C THR A 30 -24.52 -10.09 -7.49
N ALA A 31 -23.26 -10.49 -7.75
CA ALA A 31 -22.57 -10.15 -9.00
C ALA A 31 -23.30 -10.72 -10.22
N VAL A 32 -23.72 -11.98 -10.17
CA VAL A 32 -24.51 -12.59 -11.25
C VAL A 32 -25.88 -11.95 -11.40
N ARG A 33 -26.52 -11.54 -10.29
CA ARG A 33 -27.81 -10.84 -10.35
C ARG A 33 -27.69 -9.50 -11.07
N ARG A 34 -26.65 -8.71 -10.81
CA ARG A 34 -26.39 -7.43 -11.50
C ARG A 34 -26.26 -7.59 -13.02
N VAL A 35 -25.63 -8.66 -13.47
CA VAL A 35 -25.57 -8.96 -14.91
C VAL A 35 -26.98 -9.19 -15.48
N ARG A 36 -27.80 -9.98 -14.77
CA ARG A 36 -29.19 -10.24 -15.20
C ARG A 36 -30.03 -8.97 -15.21
N GLU A 37 -29.88 -8.11 -14.21
CA GLU A 37 -30.55 -6.81 -14.12
C GLU A 37 -30.16 -5.92 -15.32
N ALA A 38 -28.86 -5.76 -15.61
CA ALA A 38 -28.38 -4.97 -16.75
C ALA A 38 -28.84 -5.51 -18.12
N VAL A 39 -28.88 -6.85 -18.26
CA VAL A 39 -29.40 -7.50 -19.47
C VAL A 39 -30.90 -7.29 -19.63
N ALA A 40 -31.67 -7.33 -18.53
CA ALA A 40 -33.10 -7.05 -18.55
C ALA A 40 -33.40 -5.59 -18.93
N GLU A 41 -32.54 -4.66 -18.50
CA GLU A 41 -32.58 -3.24 -18.88
C GLU A 41 -32.09 -2.97 -20.31
N LYS A 42 -31.56 -3.98 -21.01
CA LYS A 42 -30.95 -3.89 -22.36
C LYS A 42 -29.80 -2.87 -22.47
N ASP A 43 -29.09 -2.63 -21.38
CA ASP A 43 -27.92 -1.74 -21.36
C ASP A 43 -26.64 -2.56 -21.66
N GLY A 44 -26.18 -2.51 -22.91
CA GLY A 44 -25.02 -3.26 -23.38
C GLY A 44 -23.72 -2.91 -22.64
N VAL A 45 -23.47 -1.62 -22.41
CA VAL A 45 -22.25 -1.16 -21.72
C VAL A 45 -22.24 -1.65 -20.27
N LYS A 46 -23.33 -1.46 -19.52
CA LYS A 46 -23.41 -1.92 -18.13
C LYS A 46 -23.38 -3.43 -18.03
N ALA A 47 -24.06 -4.15 -18.93
CA ALA A 47 -24.05 -5.62 -18.96
C ALA A 47 -22.62 -6.17 -19.16
N TYR A 48 -21.86 -5.58 -20.08
CA TYR A 48 -20.47 -5.97 -20.33
C TYR A 48 -19.57 -5.74 -19.11
N VAL A 49 -19.63 -4.54 -18.50
CA VAL A 49 -18.84 -4.22 -17.30
C VAL A 49 -19.19 -5.15 -16.14
N ALA A 50 -20.49 -5.36 -15.88
CA ALA A 50 -20.94 -6.27 -14.83
C ALA A 50 -20.50 -7.71 -15.08
N ALA A 51 -20.51 -8.17 -16.34
CA ALA A 51 -20.07 -9.51 -16.71
C ALA A 51 -18.57 -9.71 -16.45
N GLN A 52 -17.73 -8.73 -16.82
CA GLN A 52 -16.30 -8.76 -16.52
C GLN A 52 -16.03 -8.82 -15.01
N GLU A 53 -16.75 -8.02 -14.22
CA GLU A 53 -16.63 -8.06 -12.76
C GLU A 53 -17.02 -9.41 -12.17
N ALA A 54 -18.15 -9.98 -12.63
CA ALA A 54 -18.62 -11.28 -12.19
C ALA A 54 -17.61 -12.40 -12.53
N CYS A 55 -17.07 -12.41 -13.74
CA CYS A 55 -16.03 -13.34 -14.17
C CYS A 55 -14.79 -13.27 -13.27
N ARG A 56 -14.33 -12.07 -12.97
CA ARG A 56 -13.18 -11.86 -12.08
C ARG A 56 -13.44 -12.36 -10.65
N LEU A 57 -14.64 -12.16 -10.13
CA LEU A 57 -14.99 -12.65 -8.79
C LEU A 57 -15.08 -14.18 -8.75
N LEU A 58 -15.59 -14.81 -9.82
CA LEU A 58 -15.64 -16.27 -9.95
C LEU A 58 -14.23 -16.88 -9.94
N ASP A 59 -13.30 -16.30 -10.70
CA ASP A 59 -11.91 -16.80 -10.76
C ASP A 59 -11.18 -16.62 -9.42
N LYS A 60 -11.41 -15.49 -8.73
CA LYS A 60 -10.89 -15.29 -7.37
C LYS A 60 -11.48 -16.27 -6.37
N ALA A 61 -12.75 -16.63 -6.50
CA ALA A 61 -13.38 -17.62 -5.62
C ALA A 61 -12.85 -19.04 -5.89
N ALA A 62 -12.55 -19.36 -7.14
CA ALA A 62 -11.89 -20.61 -7.52
C ALA A 62 -10.47 -20.70 -6.95
N GLY A 63 -9.66 -19.64 -7.11
CA GLY A 63 -8.30 -19.58 -6.55
C GLY A 63 -8.26 -19.68 -5.01
N LYS A 64 -9.33 -19.25 -4.33
CA LYS A 64 -9.49 -19.39 -2.87
C LYS A 64 -10.08 -20.74 -2.43
N GLY A 65 -10.38 -21.65 -3.36
CA GLY A 65 -10.98 -22.96 -3.09
C GLY A 65 -12.41 -22.88 -2.55
N ILE A 66 -13.14 -21.81 -2.83
CA ILE A 66 -14.52 -21.61 -2.35
C ILE A 66 -15.54 -22.28 -3.28
N ILE A 67 -15.24 -22.24 -4.58
CA ILE A 67 -15.97 -22.95 -5.64
C ILE A 67 -14.96 -23.78 -6.44
N HIS A 68 -15.42 -24.90 -7.00
CA HIS A 68 -14.56 -25.71 -7.85
C HIS A 68 -14.26 -25.00 -9.18
N LYS A 69 -13.10 -25.28 -9.79
CA LYS A 69 -12.67 -24.70 -11.07
C LYS A 69 -13.72 -24.89 -12.18
N ASN A 70 -14.33 -26.07 -12.27
CA ASN A 70 -15.37 -26.37 -13.26
C ASN A 70 -16.65 -25.57 -12.97
N GLN A 71 -17.01 -25.39 -11.69
CA GLN A 71 -18.16 -24.57 -11.34
C GLN A 71 -17.93 -23.09 -11.70
N ALA A 72 -16.71 -22.58 -11.53
CA ALA A 72 -16.35 -21.25 -11.98
C ALA A 72 -16.43 -21.14 -13.51
N ALA A 73 -15.86 -22.10 -14.25
CA ALA A 73 -15.88 -22.14 -15.72
C ALA A 73 -17.31 -22.16 -16.27
N ASN A 74 -18.17 -23.06 -15.76
CA ASN A 74 -19.57 -23.16 -16.20
C ASN A 74 -20.34 -21.87 -15.94
N ARG A 75 -20.14 -21.25 -14.77
CA ARG A 75 -20.80 -19.98 -14.43
C ARG A 75 -20.28 -18.81 -15.27
N LYS A 76 -18.99 -18.76 -15.59
CA LYS A 76 -18.42 -17.76 -16.50
C LYS A 76 -19.03 -17.88 -17.89
N SER A 77 -19.10 -19.11 -18.42
CA SER A 77 -19.72 -19.37 -19.72
C SER A 77 -21.16 -18.85 -19.76
N GLY A 78 -21.99 -19.20 -18.78
CA GLY A 78 -23.39 -18.75 -18.73
C GLY A 78 -23.56 -17.23 -18.55
N VAL A 79 -22.69 -16.58 -17.77
CA VAL A 79 -22.71 -15.12 -17.60
C VAL A 79 -22.35 -14.40 -18.90
N MET A 80 -21.32 -14.88 -19.61
CA MET A 80 -20.90 -14.29 -20.87
C MET A 80 -21.93 -14.51 -21.97
N GLN A 81 -22.49 -15.72 -22.07
CA GLN A 81 -23.58 -16.00 -23.01
C GLN A 81 -24.77 -15.07 -22.79
N LEU A 82 -25.14 -14.82 -21.53
CA LEU A 82 -26.25 -13.91 -21.22
C LEU A 82 -25.92 -12.46 -21.56
N ALA A 83 -24.70 -11.98 -21.32
CA ALA A 83 -24.33 -10.61 -21.67
C ALA A 83 -24.28 -10.40 -23.19
N ASN A 84 -23.75 -11.37 -23.94
CA ASN A 84 -23.61 -11.31 -25.39
C ASN A 84 -24.94 -11.23 -26.15
N THR A 85 -26.10 -11.47 -25.51
CA THR A 85 -27.40 -11.28 -26.17
C THR A 85 -27.77 -9.80 -26.36
N VAL A 86 -27.18 -8.90 -25.58
CA VAL A 86 -27.46 -7.45 -25.59
C VAL A 86 -26.25 -6.64 -26.00
N VAL A 87 -25.03 -7.11 -25.68
CA VAL A 87 -23.78 -6.39 -25.93
C VAL A 87 -23.45 -6.37 -27.43
N THR A 88 -23.25 -5.16 -27.97
CA THR A 88 -22.73 -4.96 -29.32
C THR A 88 -21.22 -4.69 -29.31
N PRO A 89 -20.52 -4.81 -30.44
CA PRO A 89 -19.09 -4.46 -30.54
C PRO A 89 -18.79 -3.01 -30.14
N GLU A 90 -19.72 -2.10 -30.42
CA GLU A 90 -19.60 -0.68 -30.07
C GLU A 90 -19.68 -0.46 -28.55
N ASP A 91 -20.55 -1.19 -27.86
CA ASP A 91 -20.64 -1.15 -26.40
C ASP A 91 -19.35 -1.62 -25.72
N ILE A 92 -18.69 -2.63 -26.31
CA ILE A 92 -17.41 -3.15 -25.82
C ILE A 92 -16.31 -2.09 -25.97
N ALA A 93 -16.30 -1.36 -27.08
CA ALA A 93 -15.34 -0.29 -27.33
C ALA A 93 -15.56 0.91 -26.39
N ASN A 94 -16.82 1.23 -26.10
CA ASN A 94 -17.21 2.32 -25.20
C ASN A 94 -17.11 1.95 -23.71
N ALA A 95 -16.98 0.67 -23.38
CA ALA A 95 -16.89 0.22 -22.00
C ALA A 95 -15.68 0.84 -21.28
N PRO A 96 -15.87 1.46 -20.10
CA PRO A 96 -14.79 2.13 -19.40
C PRO A 96 -13.69 1.12 -19.06
N LYS A 97 -12.47 1.39 -19.56
CA LYS A 97 -11.28 0.62 -19.16
C LYS A 97 -11.10 0.83 -17.66
N ARG A 98 -11.12 -0.27 -16.91
CA ARG A 98 -10.96 -0.23 -15.45
C ARG A 98 -9.67 0.50 -15.10
N GLU A 99 -9.81 1.67 -14.50
CA GLU A 99 -8.68 2.40 -13.94
C GLU A 99 -7.96 1.47 -12.96
N LYS A 100 -6.67 1.25 -13.18
CA LYS A 100 -5.84 0.56 -12.20
C LYS A 100 -5.97 1.38 -10.94
N ARG A 101 -6.48 0.78 -9.86
CA ARG A 101 -6.49 1.40 -8.54
C ARG A 101 -5.06 1.84 -8.26
N VAL A 102 -4.79 3.12 -8.49
CA VAL A 102 -3.56 3.76 -8.05
C VAL A 102 -3.59 3.57 -6.54
N PRO A 103 -2.54 2.99 -5.93
CA PRO A 103 -2.48 2.97 -4.49
C PRO A 103 -2.39 4.42 -4.06
N GLU A 104 -3.54 5.01 -3.71
CA GLU A 104 -3.56 6.17 -2.82
C GLU A 104 -2.65 5.80 -1.65
N ALA A 105 -1.65 6.64 -1.40
CA ALA A 105 -0.70 6.45 -0.33
C ALA A 105 -1.50 6.43 0.97
N LYS A 106 -1.94 5.24 1.38
CA LYS A 106 -2.47 5.02 2.73
C LYS A 106 -1.35 5.44 3.64
N GLY A 107 -1.56 6.56 4.37
CA GLY A 107 -0.61 7.13 5.31
C GLY A 107 0.16 5.99 5.98
N GLY A 108 1.47 5.98 5.73
CA GLY A 108 2.31 4.81 5.93
C GLY A 108 2.02 4.17 7.28
N THR A 109 1.93 2.83 7.30
CA THR A 109 1.74 2.03 8.52
C THR A 109 2.45 2.66 9.73
N LYS A 110 1.92 2.58 10.96
CA LYS A 110 2.53 3.18 12.18
C LYS A 110 4.06 3.01 12.27
N LYS A 111 4.61 1.94 11.69
CA LYS A 111 6.05 1.67 11.54
C LYS A 111 6.80 2.64 10.60
N ALA A 112 6.19 3.05 9.48
CA ALA A 112 6.73 4.04 8.56
C ALA A 112 6.74 5.45 9.17
N ALA A 113 5.69 5.84 9.90
CA ALA A 113 5.64 7.11 10.63
C ALA A 113 6.79 7.19 11.68
N ARG A 114 6.94 6.15 12.52
CA ARG A 114 8.05 6.05 13.49
C ARG A 114 9.43 6.10 12.84
N LYS A 115 9.60 5.53 11.63
CA LYS A 115 10.88 5.57 10.91
C LYS A 115 11.19 6.96 10.37
N ALA A 116 10.17 7.69 9.90
CA ALA A 116 10.32 9.07 9.45
C ALA A 116 10.65 10.00 10.62
N GLU A 117 9.94 9.87 11.75
CA GLU A 117 10.23 10.60 12.99
C GLU A 117 11.66 10.36 13.49
N LYS A 118 12.11 9.09 13.51
CA LYS A 118 13.48 8.75 13.90
C LYS A 118 14.52 9.36 12.95
N LYS A 119 14.27 9.37 11.65
CA LYS A 119 15.16 10.00 10.66
C LYS A 119 15.24 11.51 10.85
N ALA A 120 14.11 12.17 11.12
CA ALA A 120 14.06 13.60 11.38
C ALA A 120 14.81 13.96 12.68
N ALA A 121 14.67 13.13 13.73
CA ALA A 121 15.40 13.31 14.99
C ALA A 121 16.92 13.19 14.80
N TYR A 122 17.40 12.22 14.01
CA TYR A 122 18.83 12.12 13.70
C TYR A 122 19.34 13.32 12.91
N ALA A 123 18.61 13.77 11.89
CA ALA A 123 19.00 14.93 11.10
C ALA A 123 19.08 16.22 11.95
N ALA A 124 18.16 16.40 12.91
CA ALA A 124 18.19 17.52 13.84
C ALA A 124 19.41 17.45 14.78
N ALA A 125 19.73 16.26 15.31
CA ALA A 125 20.90 16.06 16.15
C ALA A 125 22.22 16.29 15.38
N ASP A 126 22.29 15.86 14.12
CA ASP A 126 23.45 16.09 13.26
C ASP A 126 23.64 17.59 12.96
N ALA A 127 22.56 18.33 12.70
CA ALA A 127 22.60 19.78 12.49
C ALA A 127 23.06 20.54 13.75
N GLU A 128 22.60 20.12 14.94
CA GLU A 128 23.03 20.70 16.20
C GLU A 128 24.52 20.42 16.49
N LYS A 129 24.98 19.20 16.16
CA LYS A 129 26.40 18.83 16.27
C LYS A 129 27.27 19.61 15.30
N ALA A 130 26.78 19.90 14.09
CA ALA A 130 27.48 20.75 13.12
C ALA A 130 27.66 22.18 13.65
N LYS A 131 26.61 22.78 14.21
CA LYS A 131 26.69 24.12 14.83
C LYS A 131 27.74 24.18 15.96
N ARG A 132 27.73 23.19 16.86
CA ARG A 132 28.74 23.10 17.92
C ARG A 132 30.16 23.00 17.37
N ARG A 133 30.37 22.22 16.31
CA ARG A 133 31.68 22.11 15.65
C ARG A 133 32.12 23.42 15.00
N GLU A 134 31.21 24.15 14.38
CA GLU A 134 31.52 25.47 13.82
C GLU A 134 31.92 26.46 14.91
N GLU A 135 31.23 26.43 16.06
CA GLU A 135 31.58 27.25 17.22
C GLU A 135 32.95 26.89 17.79
N THR A 136 33.26 25.59 17.97
CA THR A 136 34.58 25.18 18.45
C THR A 136 35.69 25.58 17.48
N LEU A 137 35.48 25.41 16.17
CA LEU A 137 36.48 25.81 15.17
C LEU A 137 36.71 27.33 15.15
N LYS A 138 35.68 28.14 15.40
CA LYS A 138 35.84 29.59 15.53
C LYS A 138 36.63 29.96 16.78
N LEU A 139 36.38 29.29 17.90
CA LEU A 139 37.14 29.51 19.15
C LEU A 139 38.59 29.08 19.01
N GLU A 140 38.86 27.93 18.37
CA GLU A 140 40.22 27.45 18.09
C GLU A 140 40.98 28.41 17.18
N LYS A 141 40.35 28.93 16.12
CA LYS A 141 40.96 29.94 15.25
C LYS A 141 41.28 31.23 16.00
N ALA A 142 40.33 31.74 16.79
CA ALA A 142 40.55 32.94 17.60
C ALA A 142 41.67 32.74 18.64
N ALA A 143 41.78 31.55 19.23
CA ALA A 143 42.89 31.21 20.14
C ALA A 143 44.23 31.14 19.40
N HIS A 144 44.26 30.59 18.18
CA HIS A 144 45.47 30.54 17.37
C HIS A 144 45.91 31.94 16.92
N GLU A 145 44.97 32.80 16.52
CA GLU A 145 45.26 34.21 16.16
C GLU A 145 45.79 35.00 17.36
N ARG A 146 45.21 34.82 18.56
CA ARG A 146 45.73 35.42 19.79
C ARG A 146 47.13 34.93 20.12
N LYS A 147 47.38 33.62 20.01
CA LYS A 147 48.70 33.03 20.24
C LYS A 147 49.73 33.50 19.22
N ALA A 148 49.33 33.69 17.96
CA ALA A 148 50.19 34.25 16.93
C ALA A 148 50.49 35.73 17.16
N ALA A 149 49.51 36.52 17.61
CA ALA A 149 49.70 37.92 17.98
C ALA A 149 50.58 38.09 19.23
N GLU A 150 50.42 37.22 20.23
CA GLU A 150 51.28 37.17 21.41
C GLU A 150 52.71 36.75 21.05
N ALA A 151 52.88 35.79 20.14
CA ALA A 151 54.19 35.42 19.61
C ALA A 151 54.85 36.56 18.82
N ALA A 152 54.08 37.28 17.99
CA ALA A 152 54.57 38.43 17.24
C ALA A 152 54.91 39.63 18.16
N ALA A 153 54.16 39.83 19.24
CA ALA A 153 54.47 40.83 20.25
C ALA A 153 55.74 40.45 21.04
N ALA A 154 55.93 39.17 21.34
CA ALA A 154 57.15 38.68 21.98
C ALA A 154 58.39 38.75 21.05
N GLU A 155 58.21 38.59 19.74
CA GLU A 155 59.27 38.82 18.75
C GLU A 155 59.58 40.32 18.59
N ALA A 156 58.57 41.19 18.62
CA ALA A 156 58.76 42.65 18.56
C ALA A 156 59.44 43.20 19.83
N GLU A 157 59.05 42.73 21.03
CA GLU A 157 59.76 43.06 22.28
C GLU A 157 61.17 42.45 22.33
N GLY A 158 61.39 41.33 21.63
CA GLY A 158 62.72 40.74 21.43
C GLY A 158 63.61 41.53 20.48
N GLU A 159 63.04 42.16 19.45
CA GLU A 159 63.73 43.09 18.54
C GLU A 159 64.00 44.46 19.22
N GLU A 160 63.07 44.99 20.01
CA GLU A 160 63.27 46.22 20.80
C GLU A 160 64.29 46.05 21.94
N ALA A 161 64.52 44.83 22.41
CA ALA A 161 65.57 44.52 23.39
C ALA A 161 66.96 44.25 22.76
N ALA A 162 67.07 44.24 21.43
CA ALA A 162 68.29 43.96 20.68
C ALA A 162 68.87 45.17 19.93
N GLU A 163 68.22 46.35 19.99
CA GLU A 163 68.75 47.66 19.57
C GLU A 163 69.26 48.47 20.78
#